data_AF-A0A938XQA8-F1
#
_entry.id   AF-A0A938XQA8-F1
#
_cell.length_a   1.000
_cell.length_b   1.000
_cell.length_c   1.000
_cell.angle_alpha   90.00
_cell.angle_beta   90.00
_cell.angle_gamma   90.00
#
_symmetry.space_group_name_H-M   'P 1'
#
loop_
_entity.id
_entity.type
_entity.pdbx_description
1 polymer ?
#
loop_
_entity_poly.entity_id
_entity_poly.type
_entity_poly.pdbx_seq_one_letter_code
_entity_poly.pdbx_strand_id
1 'polypeptide(L)'
;MSAENEEIFEQIEEAKYTMDEQKGNIQSLVDISKDVAGYSTEVLEVVDDIKDLSEETSDLSQSGEEQIEEAVEQIEEINEHVQDIEARMEALEEFSNEILNIIGVLQDIASKTHMLSLNASIEAARAGEAGKGFAVVAEEVKKLAEDSSKSSEEVEELIHKIVGEIEELSTAAENAAEEAEEGKEEVQDSKDTFQSIQERIVQLENNNQEVYHKADEMSNISDQVEELSEPIAENRVIISEGIDAALSLEEE
;
A
#
# COMPACT_ATOMS: atom_id res chain seq x y z
N MET A 1 -40.10 -14.76 82.85
CA MET A 1 -39.36 -13.90 81.91
C MET A 1 -40.20 -12.66 81.66
N SER A 2 -39.62 -11.46 81.69
CA SER A 2 -40.32 -10.23 81.31
C SER A 2 -40.40 -10.13 79.79
N ALA A 3 -41.28 -9.28 79.25
CA ALA A 3 -41.34 -9.00 77.81
C ALA A 3 -39.99 -8.53 77.22
N GLU A 4 -39.12 -7.96 78.07
CA GLU A 4 -37.78 -7.49 77.72
C GLU A 4 -36.80 -8.66 77.43
N ASN A 5 -36.96 -9.81 78.11
CA ASN A 5 -36.17 -11.02 77.79
C ASN A 5 -36.58 -11.65 76.46
N GLU A 6 -37.89 -11.65 76.17
CA GLU A 6 -38.44 -12.22 74.93
C GLU A 6 -37.97 -11.40 73.70
N GLU A 7 -37.91 -10.06 73.84
CA GLU A 7 -37.35 -9.16 72.83
C GLU A 7 -35.84 -9.33 72.60
N ILE A 8 -35.05 -9.54 73.67
CA ILE A 8 -33.61 -9.81 73.57
C ILE A 8 -33.35 -11.15 72.85
N PHE A 9 -34.16 -12.18 73.15
CA PHE A 9 -34.03 -13.48 72.53
C PHE A 9 -34.31 -13.43 71.02
N GLU A 10 -35.37 -12.74 70.61
CA GLU A 10 -35.69 -12.51 69.20
C GLU A 10 -34.54 -11.82 68.46
N GLN A 11 -33.91 -10.81 69.08
CA GLN A 11 -32.73 -10.13 68.52
C GLN A 11 -31.49 -11.04 68.40
N ILE A 12 -31.29 -11.98 69.34
CA ILE A 12 -30.17 -12.92 69.30
C ILE A 12 -30.37 -13.98 68.19
N GLU A 13 -31.59 -14.49 68.03
CA GLU A 13 -31.91 -15.39 66.91
C GLU A 13 -31.75 -14.68 65.54
N GLU A 14 -32.20 -13.42 65.43
CA GLU A 14 -32.00 -12.60 64.22
C GLU A 14 -30.51 -12.35 63.93
N ALA A 15 -29.72 -12.07 64.97
CA ALA A 15 -28.27 -11.91 64.85
C ALA A 15 -27.59 -13.20 64.39
N LYS A 16 -28.03 -14.37 64.89
CA LYS A 16 -27.53 -15.69 64.44
C LYS A 16 -27.79 -15.91 62.96
N TYR A 17 -29.03 -15.66 62.53
CA TYR A 17 -29.41 -15.75 61.12
C TYR A 17 -28.55 -14.84 60.24
N THR A 18 -28.28 -13.61 60.68
CA THR A 18 -27.43 -12.64 59.97
C THR A 18 -25.97 -13.10 59.90
N MET A 19 -25.43 -13.73 60.93
CA MET A 19 -24.06 -14.30 60.91
C MET A 19 -23.94 -15.46 59.91
N ASP A 20 -24.95 -16.32 59.81
CA ASP A 20 -24.98 -17.41 58.83
C ASP A 20 -25.09 -16.87 57.39
N GLU A 21 -25.87 -15.82 57.16
CA GLU A 21 -25.94 -15.11 55.87
C GLU A 21 -24.59 -14.45 55.52
N GLN A 22 -23.97 -13.75 56.47
CA GLN A 22 -22.65 -13.14 56.30
C GLN A 22 -21.58 -14.17 55.92
N LYS A 23 -21.60 -15.37 56.50
CA LYS A 23 -20.67 -16.44 56.13
C LYS A 23 -20.76 -16.78 54.63
N GLY A 24 -21.98 -16.91 54.10
CA GLY A 24 -22.22 -17.15 52.68
C GLY A 24 -21.70 -16.01 51.81
N ASN A 25 -22.03 -14.77 52.20
CA ASN A 25 -21.63 -13.57 51.48
C ASN A 25 -20.09 -13.38 51.45
N ILE A 26 -19.39 -13.63 52.55
CA ILE A 26 -17.91 -13.55 52.62
C ILE A 26 -17.27 -14.60 51.71
N GLN A 27 -17.77 -15.84 51.73
CA GLN A 27 -17.26 -16.88 50.84
C GLN A 27 -17.43 -16.49 49.37
N SER A 28 -18.61 -16.00 48.99
CA SER A 28 -18.87 -15.53 47.62
C SER A 28 -17.97 -14.34 47.24
N LEU A 29 -17.68 -13.42 48.17
CA LEU A 29 -16.76 -12.31 47.92
C LEU A 29 -15.33 -12.79 47.64
N VAL A 30 -14.84 -13.76 48.41
CA VAL A 30 -13.50 -14.36 48.19
C VAL A 30 -13.43 -15.09 46.86
N ASP A 31 -14.47 -15.86 46.52
CA ASP A 31 -14.52 -16.60 45.25
C ASP A 31 -14.53 -15.62 44.05
N ILE A 32 -15.35 -14.56 44.10
CA ILE A 32 -15.37 -13.51 43.07
C ILE A 32 -14.01 -12.81 43.00
N SER A 33 -13.36 -12.54 44.13
CA SER A 33 -12.05 -11.90 44.16
C SER A 33 -10.99 -12.73 43.41
N LYS A 34 -11.00 -14.04 43.63
CA LYS A 34 -10.10 -14.99 42.95
C LYS A 34 -10.37 -15.05 41.45
N ASP A 35 -11.63 -15.06 41.04
CA ASP A 35 -12.00 -15.00 39.63
C ASP A 35 -11.50 -13.69 38.99
N VAL A 36 -11.65 -12.54 39.66
CA VAL A 36 -11.17 -11.24 39.16
C VAL A 36 -9.63 -11.20 39.05
N ALA A 37 -8.90 -11.79 40.01
CA ALA A 37 -7.43 -11.89 39.92
C ALA A 37 -6.99 -12.79 38.76
N GLY A 38 -7.71 -13.89 38.53
CA GLY A 38 -7.51 -14.76 37.37
C GLY A 38 -7.71 -14.02 36.05
N TYR A 39 -8.85 -13.33 35.89
CA TYR A 39 -9.12 -12.54 34.70
C TYR A 39 -8.13 -11.39 34.51
N SER A 40 -7.69 -10.73 35.58
CA SER A 40 -6.65 -9.70 35.50
C SER A 40 -5.35 -10.27 34.91
N THR A 41 -4.93 -11.46 35.36
CA THR A 41 -3.75 -12.15 34.82
C THR A 41 -3.91 -12.48 33.34
N GLU A 42 -5.07 -13.00 32.93
CA GLU A 42 -5.37 -13.27 31.52
C GLU A 42 -5.36 -11.99 30.67
N VAL A 43 -5.88 -10.88 31.19
CA VAL A 43 -5.84 -9.58 30.49
C VAL A 43 -4.40 -9.09 30.33
N LEU A 44 -3.54 -9.26 31.34
CA LEU A 44 -2.13 -8.90 31.26
C LEU A 44 -1.36 -9.72 30.21
N GLU A 45 -1.70 -11.00 30.04
CA GLU A 45 -1.14 -11.85 28.97
C GLU A 45 -1.58 -11.33 27.59
N VAL A 46 -2.87 -11.02 27.42
CA VAL A 46 -3.38 -10.44 26.16
C VAL A 46 -2.75 -9.08 25.84
N VAL A 47 -2.45 -8.26 26.86
CA VAL A 47 -1.75 -6.98 26.68
C VAL A 47 -0.35 -7.20 26.12
N ASP A 48 0.39 -8.21 26.60
CA ASP A 48 1.72 -8.53 26.10
C ASP A 48 1.66 -9.02 24.63
N ASP A 49 0.69 -9.89 24.32
CA ASP A 49 0.44 -10.34 22.93
C ASP A 49 0.11 -9.18 21.98
N ILE A 50 -0.72 -8.23 22.43
CA ILE A 50 -1.06 -7.03 21.63
C ILE A 50 0.19 -6.18 21.38
N LYS A 51 1.09 -6.09 22.37
CA LYS A 51 2.33 -5.32 22.24
C LYS A 51 3.24 -5.95 21.19
N ASP A 52 3.49 -7.25 21.27
CA ASP A 52 4.31 -7.98 20.28
C ASP A 52 3.72 -7.85 18.87
N LEU A 53 2.40 -7.98 18.72
CA LEU A 53 1.72 -7.80 17.44
C LEU A 53 1.82 -6.35 16.91
N SER A 54 1.79 -5.36 17.81
CA SER A 54 1.92 -3.95 17.45
C SER A 54 3.33 -3.64 16.95
N GLU A 55 4.36 -4.19 17.60
CA GLU A 55 5.76 -4.10 17.17
C GLU A 55 5.94 -4.73 15.78
N GLU A 56 5.45 -5.97 15.56
CA GLU A 56 5.51 -6.63 14.25
C GLU A 56 4.78 -5.83 13.16
N THR A 57 3.59 -5.29 13.48
CA THR A 57 2.81 -4.49 12.52
C THR A 57 3.54 -3.18 12.18
N SER A 58 4.27 -2.58 13.14
CA SER A 58 5.03 -1.35 12.90
C SER A 58 6.21 -1.60 11.97
N ASP A 59 6.94 -2.70 12.18
CA ASP A 59 8.04 -3.12 11.30
C ASP A 59 7.54 -3.40 9.88
N LEU A 60 6.40 -4.09 9.73
CA LEU A 60 5.77 -4.34 8.43
C LEU A 60 5.32 -3.04 7.76
N SER A 61 4.76 -2.10 8.51
CA SER A 61 4.34 -0.80 7.99
C SER A 61 5.53 0.04 7.54
N GLN A 62 6.64 0.01 8.27
CA GLN A 62 7.87 0.71 7.90
C GLN A 62 8.49 0.10 6.63
N SER A 63 8.57 -1.23 6.56
CA SER A 63 9.05 -1.91 5.34
C SER A 63 8.12 -1.66 4.14
N GLY A 64 6.81 -1.48 4.37
CA GLY A 64 5.87 -1.05 3.35
C GLY A 64 6.16 0.37 2.85
N GLU A 65 6.45 1.30 3.76
CA GLU A 65 6.82 2.69 3.41
C GLU A 65 8.10 2.75 2.59
N GLU A 66 9.13 1.97 2.95
CA GLU A 66 10.39 1.87 2.18
C GLU A 66 10.15 1.35 0.76
N GLN A 67 9.34 0.30 0.60
CA GLN A 67 8.98 -0.23 -0.73
C GLN A 67 8.20 0.77 -1.58
N ILE A 68 7.36 1.59 -0.95
CA ILE A 68 6.63 2.67 -1.63
C ILE A 68 7.58 3.77 -2.09
N GLU A 69 8.59 4.13 -1.29
CA GLU A 69 9.61 5.09 -1.72
C GLU A 69 10.41 4.58 -2.92
N GLU A 70 10.81 3.30 -2.92
CA GLU A 70 11.44 2.67 -4.09
C GLU A 70 10.53 2.67 -5.33
N ALA A 71 9.22 2.48 -5.15
CA ALA A 71 8.26 2.53 -6.24
C ALA A 71 8.12 3.94 -6.82
N VAL A 72 8.14 4.99 -5.98
CA VAL A 72 8.15 6.39 -6.44
C VAL A 72 9.39 6.67 -7.28
N GLU A 73 10.57 6.27 -6.81
CA GLU A 73 11.83 6.45 -7.57
C GLU A 73 11.76 5.77 -8.94
N GLN A 74 11.24 4.54 -9.00
CA GLN A 74 11.07 3.81 -10.27
C GLN A 74 10.10 4.51 -11.24
N ILE A 75 9.01 5.10 -10.73
CA ILE A 75 8.06 5.85 -11.57
C ILE A 75 8.69 7.15 -12.10
N GLU A 76 9.55 7.80 -11.30
CA GLU A 76 10.31 8.96 -11.76
C GLU A 76 11.32 8.58 -12.85
N GLU A 77 12.04 7.47 -12.71
CA GLU A 77 12.93 6.95 -13.75
C GLU A 77 12.18 6.59 -15.04
N ILE A 78 10.98 6.00 -14.93
CA ILE A 78 10.11 5.72 -16.08
C ILE A 78 9.75 7.02 -16.81
N ASN A 79 9.35 8.06 -16.09
CA ASN A 79 9.04 9.37 -16.67
C ASN A 79 10.25 9.98 -17.40
N GLU A 80 11.45 9.89 -16.81
CA GLU A 80 12.68 10.36 -17.48
C GLU A 80 12.96 9.58 -18.77
N HIS A 81 12.76 8.26 -18.75
CA HIS A 81 12.92 7.42 -19.94
C HIS A 81 11.91 7.72 -21.04
N VAL A 82 10.64 7.98 -20.68
CA VAL A 82 9.62 8.40 -21.65
C VAL A 82 9.99 9.73 -22.30
N GLN A 83 10.47 10.71 -21.53
CA GLN A 83 10.95 11.99 -22.08
C GLN A 83 12.15 11.84 -23.03
N ASP A 84 13.11 10.95 -22.71
CA ASP A 84 14.23 10.66 -23.64
C ASP A 84 13.74 9.99 -24.93
N ILE A 85 12.74 9.12 -24.83
CA ILE A 85 12.11 8.45 -25.98
C ILE A 85 11.43 9.48 -26.89
N GLU A 86 10.63 10.39 -26.33
CA GLU A 86 9.98 11.48 -27.07
C GLU A 86 11.00 12.37 -27.80
N ALA A 87 12.05 12.82 -27.10
CA ALA A 87 13.09 13.66 -27.70
C ALA A 87 13.82 12.95 -28.87
N ARG A 88 14.02 11.63 -28.77
CA ARG A 88 14.61 10.84 -29.85
C ARG A 88 13.66 10.65 -31.03
N MET A 89 12.35 10.56 -30.78
CA MET A 89 11.33 10.50 -31.83
C MET A 89 11.27 11.79 -32.61
N GLU A 90 11.27 12.94 -31.94
CA GLU A 90 11.35 14.25 -32.61
C GLU A 90 12.59 14.35 -33.51
N ALA A 91 13.75 13.90 -33.03
CA ALA A 91 14.98 13.88 -33.83
C ALA A 91 14.88 12.93 -35.05
N LEU A 92 14.27 11.76 -34.88
CA LEU A 92 14.04 10.80 -35.97
C LEU A 92 13.06 11.35 -37.01
N GLU A 93 12.04 12.09 -36.58
CA GLU A 93 11.11 12.79 -37.47
C GLU A 93 11.86 13.85 -38.30
N GLU A 94 12.71 14.66 -37.66
CA GLU A 94 13.54 15.66 -38.36
C GLU A 94 14.46 15.01 -39.40
N PHE A 95 15.16 13.93 -39.04
CA PHE A 95 16.01 13.19 -39.98
C PHE A 95 15.21 12.57 -41.14
N SER A 96 14.02 12.05 -40.87
CA SER A 96 13.15 11.49 -41.90
C SER A 96 12.69 12.56 -42.89
N ASN A 97 12.34 13.74 -42.39
CA ASN A 97 12.01 14.91 -43.21
C ASN A 97 13.20 15.40 -44.05
N GLU A 98 14.42 15.39 -43.50
CA GLU A 98 15.63 15.72 -44.26
C GLU A 98 15.87 14.71 -45.39
N ILE A 99 15.66 13.42 -45.15
CA ILE A 99 15.78 12.38 -46.17
C ILE A 99 14.73 12.58 -47.28
N LEU A 100 13.48 12.90 -46.95
CA LEU A 100 12.43 13.21 -47.94
C LEU A 100 12.86 14.38 -48.86
N ASN A 101 13.47 15.42 -48.30
CA ASN A 101 14.01 16.53 -49.09
C ASN A 101 15.12 16.06 -50.07
N ILE A 102 16.02 15.18 -49.62
CA ILE A 102 17.07 14.60 -50.47
C ILE A 102 16.48 13.75 -51.59
N ILE A 103 15.46 12.94 -51.28
CA ILE A 103 14.76 12.12 -52.28
C ILE A 103 14.10 12.99 -53.35
N GLY A 104 13.46 14.10 -52.97
CA GLY A 104 12.93 15.07 -53.93
C GLY A 104 14.00 15.63 -54.88
N VAL A 105 15.19 15.93 -54.36
CA VAL A 105 16.34 16.36 -55.20
C VAL A 105 16.81 15.25 -56.14
N LEU A 106 16.83 13.99 -55.69
CA LEU A 106 17.22 12.84 -56.52
C LEU A 106 16.22 12.58 -57.65
N GLN A 107 14.92 12.68 -57.38
CA GLN A 107 13.87 12.60 -58.40
C GLN A 107 14.03 13.71 -59.45
N ASP A 108 14.32 14.94 -59.02
CA ASP A 108 14.63 16.07 -59.90
C ASP A 108 15.86 15.81 -60.80
N ILE A 109 16.93 15.23 -60.23
CA ILE A 109 18.14 14.86 -60.97
C ILE A 109 17.86 13.74 -61.97
N ALA A 110 17.10 12.71 -61.57
CA ALA A 110 16.69 11.61 -62.44
C ALA A 110 15.86 12.14 -63.62
N SER A 111 14.88 13.00 -63.36
CA SER A 111 14.05 13.65 -64.39
C SER A 111 14.88 14.50 -65.36
N LYS A 112 15.81 15.31 -64.87
CA LYS A 112 16.74 16.09 -65.71
C LYS A 112 17.65 15.19 -66.55
N THR A 113 18.15 14.11 -65.97
CA THR A 113 19.01 13.14 -66.65
C THR A 113 18.25 12.40 -67.75
N HIS A 114 17.01 12.02 -67.48
CA HIS A 114 16.09 11.43 -68.45
C HIS A 114 15.81 12.40 -69.62
N MET A 115 15.57 13.67 -69.34
CA MET A 115 15.41 14.71 -70.38
C MET A 115 16.70 14.92 -71.21
N LEU A 116 17.86 14.92 -70.56
CA LEU A 116 19.15 15.06 -71.23
C LEU A 116 19.44 13.87 -72.15
N SER A 117 19.19 12.64 -71.69
CA SER A 117 19.40 11.44 -72.49
C SER A 117 18.42 11.35 -73.66
N LEU A 118 17.16 11.75 -73.48
CA LEU A 118 16.20 11.85 -74.56
C LEU A 118 16.68 12.83 -75.66
N ASN A 119 17.16 14.01 -75.27
CA ASN A 119 17.73 14.97 -76.22
C ASN A 119 18.96 14.41 -76.95
N ALA A 120 19.82 13.68 -76.25
CA ALA A 120 20.97 13.02 -76.84
C ALA A 120 20.57 11.91 -77.83
N SER A 121 19.54 11.11 -77.51
CA SER A 121 18.98 10.09 -78.41
C SER A 121 18.41 10.71 -79.68
N ILE A 122 17.72 11.85 -79.58
CA ILE A 122 17.19 12.59 -80.74
C ILE A 122 18.34 13.09 -81.63
N GLU A 123 19.37 13.69 -81.06
CA GLU A 123 20.49 14.23 -81.85
C GLU A 123 21.36 13.12 -82.45
N ALA A 124 21.52 11.99 -81.75
CA ALA A 124 22.17 10.79 -82.26
C ALA A 124 21.41 10.20 -83.47
N ALA A 125 20.07 10.14 -83.42
CA ALA A 125 19.24 9.74 -84.55
C ALA A 125 19.40 10.71 -85.74
N ARG A 126 19.51 12.02 -85.45
CA ARG A 126 19.71 13.07 -86.46
C ARG A 126 21.05 12.98 -87.19
N ALA A 127 22.10 12.51 -86.49
CA ALA A 127 23.43 12.26 -87.07
C ALA A 127 23.51 10.99 -87.94
N GLY A 128 22.45 10.16 -87.98
CA GLY A 128 22.37 8.97 -88.83
C GLY A 128 23.39 7.89 -88.46
N GLU A 129 24.11 7.34 -89.45
CA GLU A 129 25.14 6.28 -89.23
C GLU A 129 26.24 6.72 -88.24
N ALA A 130 26.63 8.01 -88.24
CA ALA A 130 27.67 8.53 -87.36
C ALA A 130 27.24 8.59 -85.89
N GLY A 131 25.93 8.61 -85.61
CA GLY A 131 25.36 8.72 -84.26
C GLY A 131 25.02 7.39 -83.59
N LYS A 132 25.13 6.25 -84.28
CA LYS A 132 24.70 4.94 -83.73
C LYS A 132 25.32 4.58 -82.38
N GLY A 133 26.61 4.85 -82.19
CA GLY A 133 27.29 4.60 -80.90
C GLY A 133 26.76 5.50 -79.78
N PHE A 134 26.49 6.77 -80.09
CA PHE A 134 25.91 7.73 -79.13
C PHE A 134 24.45 7.39 -78.79
N ALA A 135 23.68 6.86 -79.74
CA ALA A 135 22.30 6.44 -79.50
C ALA A 135 22.20 5.32 -78.46
N VAL A 136 23.13 4.35 -78.49
CA VAL A 136 23.19 3.27 -77.49
C VAL A 136 23.49 3.81 -76.10
N VAL A 137 24.46 4.73 -75.99
CA VAL A 137 24.80 5.37 -74.70
C VAL A 137 23.63 6.18 -74.17
N ALA A 138 22.95 6.95 -75.02
CA ALA A 138 21.81 7.76 -74.63
C ALA A 138 20.64 6.90 -74.13
N GLU A 139 20.35 5.76 -74.75
CA GLU A 139 19.32 4.83 -74.25
C GLU A 139 19.71 4.21 -72.90
N GLU A 140 20.99 3.84 -72.70
CA GLU A 140 21.45 3.30 -71.42
C GLU A 140 21.36 4.35 -70.28
N VAL A 141 21.71 5.61 -70.56
CA VAL A 141 21.56 6.71 -69.60
C VAL A 141 20.09 6.99 -69.29
N LYS A 142 19.21 6.92 -70.30
CA LYS A 142 17.76 7.04 -70.10
C LYS A 142 17.25 5.96 -69.15
N LYS A 143 17.64 4.71 -69.37
CA LYS A 143 17.25 3.59 -68.53
C LYS A 143 17.76 3.74 -67.09
N LEU A 144 19.02 4.15 -66.92
CA LEU A 144 19.58 4.45 -65.59
C LEU A 144 18.82 5.57 -64.87
N ALA A 145 18.36 6.59 -65.60
CA ALA A 145 17.56 7.66 -65.03
C ALA A 145 16.16 7.17 -64.60
N GLU A 146 15.51 6.32 -65.40
CA GLU A 146 14.23 5.70 -65.04
C GLU A 146 14.38 4.79 -63.81
N ASP A 147 15.40 3.93 -63.79
CA ASP A 147 15.70 3.03 -62.66
C ASP A 147 16.03 3.82 -61.39
N SER A 148 16.76 4.94 -61.51
CA SER A 148 17.06 5.84 -60.38
C SER A 148 15.83 6.56 -59.85
N SER A 149 14.90 6.99 -60.73
CA SER A 149 13.62 7.59 -60.32
C SER A 149 12.80 6.59 -59.53
N LYS A 150 12.65 5.37 -60.06
CA LYS A 150 11.90 4.31 -59.41
C LYS A 150 12.50 3.92 -58.05
N SER A 151 13.83 3.80 -57.97
CA SER A 151 14.49 3.52 -56.70
C SER A 151 14.28 4.64 -55.68
N SER A 152 14.19 5.90 -56.12
CA SER A 152 13.92 7.04 -55.25
C SER A 152 12.48 7.02 -54.72
N GLU A 153 11.50 6.67 -55.55
CA GLU A 153 10.10 6.45 -55.14
C GLU A 153 9.98 5.30 -54.11
N GLU A 154 10.67 4.17 -54.34
CA GLU A 154 10.69 3.06 -53.39
C GLU A 154 11.28 3.45 -52.03
N VAL A 155 12.30 4.32 -52.00
CA VAL A 155 12.86 4.86 -50.75
C VAL A 155 11.89 5.86 -50.10
N GLU A 156 11.21 6.71 -50.88
CA GLU A 156 10.19 7.65 -50.38
C GLU A 156 9.09 6.90 -49.61
N GLU A 157 8.56 5.81 -50.18
CA GLU A 157 7.55 4.97 -49.53
C GLU A 157 8.04 4.36 -48.21
N LEU A 158 9.32 3.96 -48.14
CA LEU A 158 9.91 3.43 -46.91
C LEU A 158 10.05 4.52 -45.84
N ILE A 159 10.46 5.73 -46.22
CA ILE A 159 10.58 6.85 -45.27
C ILE A 159 9.20 7.26 -44.75
N HIS A 160 8.17 7.30 -45.59
CA HIS A 160 6.80 7.56 -45.11
C HIS A 160 6.31 6.51 -44.11
N LYS A 161 6.66 5.24 -44.28
CA LYS A 161 6.36 4.20 -43.28
C LYS A 161 7.09 4.45 -41.98
N ILE A 162 8.36 4.85 -42.03
CA ILE A 162 9.14 5.19 -40.83
C ILE A 162 8.50 6.37 -40.09
N VAL A 163 8.06 7.41 -40.79
CA VAL A 163 7.35 8.55 -40.16
C VAL A 163 6.06 8.09 -39.47
N GLY A 164 5.27 7.24 -40.12
CA GLY A 164 4.06 6.68 -39.48
C GLY A 164 4.35 5.87 -38.23
N GLU A 165 5.40 5.04 -38.22
CA GLU A 165 5.82 4.29 -37.04
C GLU A 165 6.32 5.22 -35.91
N ILE A 166 6.97 6.34 -36.25
CA ILE A 166 7.37 7.36 -35.26
C ILE A 166 6.13 8.00 -34.62
N GLU A 167 5.11 8.35 -35.39
CA GLU A 167 3.84 8.91 -34.87
C GLU A 167 3.12 7.92 -33.93
N GLU A 168 3.06 6.64 -34.30
CA GLU A 168 2.48 5.59 -33.46
C GLU A 168 3.25 5.42 -32.15
N LEU A 169 4.57 5.43 -32.21
CA LEU A 169 5.41 5.33 -31.01
C LEU A 169 5.32 6.58 -30.13
N SER A 170 5.18 7.77 -30.71
CA SER A 170 4.98 9.01 -29.96
C SER A 170 3.68 8.96 -29.16
N THR A 171 2.60 8.48 -29.80
CA THR A 171 1.32 8.27 -29.12
C THR A 171 1.44 7.24 -27.97
N ALA A 172 2.22 6.17 -28.18
CA ALA A 172 2.47 5.18 -27.13
C ALA A 172 3.28 5.76 -25.96
N ALA A 173 4.24 6.64 -26.24
CA ALA A 173 5.01 7.35 -25.21
C ALA A 173 4.13 8.29 -24.38
N GLU A 174 3.25 9.07 -25.02
CA GLU A 174 2.29 9.94 -24.33
C GLU A 174 1.38 9.14 -23.38
N ASN A 175 0.82 8.01 -23.84
CA ASN A 175 0.00 7.14 -22.98
C ASN A 175 0.82 6.57 -21.82
N ALA A 176 2.08 6.17 -22.05
CA ALA A 176 2.95 5.67 -20.99
C ALA A 176 3.28 6.74 -19.94
N ALA A 177 3.40 8.01 -20.35
CA ALA A 177 3.56 9.13 -19.42
C ALA A 177 2.30 9.33 -18.56
N GLU A 178 1.11 9.25 -19.16
CA GLU A 178 -0.17 9.35 -18.44
C GLU A 178 -0.31 8.21 -17.42
N GLU A 179 -0.06 6.96 -17.83
CA GLU A 179 -0.09 5.79 -16.93
C GLU A 179 0.93 5.91 -15.79
N ALA A 180 2.12 6.48 -16.05
CA ALA A 180 3.13 6.70 -15.02
C ALA A 180 2.69 7.77 -13.99
N GLU A 181 2.02 8.84 -14.43
CA GLU A 181 1.49 9.87 -13.54
C GLU A 181 0.32 9.34 -12.70
N GLU A 182 -0.59 8.56 -13.29
CA GLU A 182 -1.65 7.87 -12.53
C GLU A 182 -1.05 6.91 -11.49
N GLY A 183 -0.05 6.13 -11.88
CA GLY A 183 0.67 5.23 -10.97
C GLY A 183 1.34 5.97 -9.82
N LYS A 184 1.85 7.19 -10.06
CA LYS A 184 2.43 8.05 -9.01
C LYS A 184 1.39 8.44 -7.98
N GLU A 185 0.17 8.80 -8.40
CA GLU A 185 -0.93 9.16 -7.51
C GLU A 185 -1.33 7.97 -6.62
N GLU A 186 -1.49 6.77 -7.20
CA GLU A 186 -1.84 5.55 -6.44
C GLU A 186 -0.76 5.17 -5.40
N VAL A 187 0.51 5.33 -5.75
CA VAL A 187 1.63 5.07 -4.84
C VAL A 187 1.68 6.10 -3.71
N GLN A 188 1.34 7.37 -3.99
CA GLN A 188 1.23 8.40 -2.96
C GLN A 188 0.08 8.13 -1.98
N ASP A 189 -1.08 7.71 -2.46
CA ASP A 189 -2.20 7.29 -1.60
C ASP A 189 -1.83 6.10 -0.71
N SER A 190 -1.02 5.17 -1.24
CA SER A 190 -0.48 4.05 -0.48
C SER A 190 0.48 4.53 0.63
N LYS A 191 1.32 5.54 0.36
CA LYS A 191 2.18 6.17 1.37
C LYS A 191 1.37 6.74 2.53
N ASP A 192 0.33 7.51 2.23
CA ASP A 192 -0.54 8.13 3.23
C ASP A 192 -1.28 7.07 4.07
N THR A 193 -1.60 5.92 3.45
CA THR A 193 -2.20 4.77 4.14
C THR A 193 -1.23 4.15 5.15
N PHE A 194 0.04 3.92 4.78
CA PHE A 194 1.05 3.40 5.72
C PHE A 194 1.34 4.37 6.86
N GLN A 195 1.39 5.68 6.60
CA GLN A 195 1.53 6.69 7.65
C GLN A 195 0.35 6.64 8.63
N SER A 196 -0.88 6.51 8.11
CA SER A 196 -2.07 6.34 8.93
C SER A 196 -2.01 5.06 9.78
N ILE A 197 -1.47 3.96 9.24
CA ILE A 197 -1.27 2.71 9.99
C ILE A 197 -0.31 2.93 11.16
N GLN A 198 0.82 3.61 10.95
CA GLN A 198 1.77 3.93 12.02
C GLN A 198 1.13 4.78 13.13
N GLU A 199 0.34 5.79 12.78
CA GLU A 199 -0.40 6.58 13.78
C GLU A 199 -1.38 5.72 14.59
N ARG A 200 -2.03 4.75 13.95
CA ARG A 200 -2.95 3.82 14.63
C ARG A 200 -2.22 2.86 15.57
N ILE A 201 -1.02 2.41 15.21
CA ILE A 201 -0.20 1.56 16.07
C ILE A 201 0.21 2.33 17.33
N VAL A 202 0.66 3.58 17.19
CA VAL A 202 0.98 4.43 18.36
C VAL A 202 -0.24 4.63 19.26
N GLN A 203 -1.44 4.82 18.69
CA GLN A 203 -2.68 4.90 19.49
C GLN A 203 -2.99 3.57 20.19
N LEU A 204 -2.77 2.45 19.53
CA LEU A 204 -2.98 1.11 20.08
C LEU A 204 -2.05 0.85 21.27
N GLU A 205 -0.77 1.19 21.16
CA GLU A 205 0.20 1.08 22.26
C GLU A 205 -0.22 1.88 23.49
N ASN A 206 -0.67 3.11 23.30
CA ASN A 206 -1.15 3.97 24.40
C ASN A 206 -2.39 3.36 25.08
N ASN A 207 -3.35 2.87 24.29
CA ASN A 207 -4.53 2.20 24.84
C ASN A 207 -4.14 0.91 25.58
N ASN A 208 -3.17 0.17 25.06
CA ASN A 208 -2.69 -1.07 25.66
C ASN A 208 -2.02 -0.82 27.02
N GLN A 209 -1.25 0.28 27.16
CA GLN A 209 -0.74 0.72 28.46
C GLN A 209 -1.86 1.08 29.45
N GLU A 210 -2.94 1.71 29.00
CA GLU A 210 -4.09 2.00 29.86
C GLU A 210 -4.76 0.70 30.35
N VAL A 211 -4.90 -0.30 29.46
CA VAL A 211 -5.45 -1.62 29.82
C VAL A 211 -4.54 -2.33 30.82
N TYR A 212 -3.22 -2.29 30.63
CA TYR A 212 -2.24 -2.83 31.58
C TYR A 212 -2.47 -2.26 32.98
N HIS A 213 -2.54 -0.93 33.11
CA HIS A 213 -2.74 -0.28 34.41
C HIS A 213 -4.06 -0.67 35.06
N LYS A 214 -5.15 -0.75 34.30
CA LYS A 214 -6.45 -1.18 34.84
C LYS A 214 -6.43 -2.64 35.31
N ALA A 215 -5.76 -3.53 34.58
CA ALA A 215 -5.63 -4.93 34.95
C ALA A 215 -4.80 -5.08 36.24
N ASP A 216 -3.67 -4.37 36.35
CA ASP A 216 -2.85 -4.34 37.56
C ASP A 216 -3.64 -3.80 38.78
N GLU A 217 -4.40 -2.71 38.60
CA GLU A 217 -5.30 -2.20 39.63
C GLU A 217 -6.36 -3.23 40.05
N MET A 218 -6.94 -3.98 39.10
CA MET A 218 -7.90 -5.05 39.41
C MET A 218 -7.28 -6.17 40.25
N SER A 219 -6.04 -6.58 39.95
CA SER A 219 -5.33 -7.58 40.76
C SER A 219 -5.10 -7.07 42.19
N ASN A 220 -4.64 -5.83 42.33
CA ASN A 220 -4.43 -5.22 43.64
C ASN A 220 -5.74 -5.10 44.44
N ILE A 221 -6.87 -4.79 43.79
CA ILE A 221 -8.19 -4.76 44.43
C ILE A 221 -8.59 -6.16 44.90
N SER A 222 -8.36 -7.19 44.08
CA SER A 222 -8.63 -8.58 44.48
C SER A 222 -7.84 -9.00 45.71
N ASP A 223 -6.54 -8.70 45.76
CA ASP A 223 -5.70 -9.01 46.92
C ASP A 223 -6.21 -8.30 48.19
N GLN A 224 -6.62 -7.03 48.07
CA GLN A 224 -7.20 -6.28 49.19
C GLN A 224 -8.54 -6.86 49.65
N VAL A 225 -9.39 -7.33 48.73
CA VAL A 225 -10.66 -7.98 49.08
C VAL A 225 -10.41 -9.29 49.82
N GLU A 226 -9.43 -10.09 49.39
CA GLU A 226 -9.05 -11.32 50.10
C GLU A 226 -8.49 -11.00 51.49
N GLU A 227 -7.57 -10.05 51.61
CA GLU A 227 -6.99 -9.62 52.90
C GLU A 227 -8.07 -9.08 53.87
N LEU A 228 -9.02 -8.26 53.39
CA LEU A 228 -10.10 -7.73 54.22
C LEU A 228 -11.15 -8.78 54.60
N SER A 229 -11.29 -9.86 53.81
CA SER A 229 -12.26 -10.91 54.08
C SER A 229 -11.92 -11.74 55.32
N GLU A 230 -10.62 -11.93 55.60
CA GLU A 230 -10.12 -12.69 56.76
C GLU A 230 -10.58 -12.11 58.12
N PRO A 231 -10.29 -10.84 58.46
CA PRO A 231 -10.73 -10.28 59.74
C PRO A 231 -12.25 -10.16 59.85
N ILE A 232 -12.99 -10.03 58.73
CA ILE A 232 -14.45 -10.05 58.74
C ILE A 232 -14.95 -11.46 59.08
N ALA A 233 -14.34 -12.50 58.49
CA ALA A 233 -14.65 -13.88 58.80
C ALA A 233 -14.34 -14.23 60.27
N GLU A 234 -13.20 -13.76 60.80
CA GLU A 234 -12.84 -13.92 62.21
C GLU A 234 -13.83 -13.22 63.15
N ASN A 235 -14.15 -11.95 62.90
CA ASN A 235 -15.12 -11.20 63.71
C ASN A 235 -16.49 -11.89 63.70
N ARG A 236 -16.92 -12.42 62.55
CA ARG A 236 -18.17 -13.20 62.44
C ARG A 236 -18.14 -14.48 63.27
N VAL A 237 -17.01 -15.18 63.35
CA VAL A 237 -16.83 -16.34 64.26
C VAL A 237 -16.99 -15.89 65.72
N ILE A 238 -16.29 -14.83 66.13
CA ILE A 238 -16.34 -14.31 67.50
C ILE A 238 -17.76 -13.91 67.90
N ILE A 239 -18.49 -13.22 67.01
CA ILE A 239 -19.88 -12.82 67.26
C ILE A 239 -20.79 -14.05 67.36
N SER A 240 -20.62 -15.03 66.48
CA SER A 240 -21.38 -16.30 66.53
C SER A 240 -21.16 -17.06 67.83
N GLU A 241 -19.91 -17.15 68.32
CA GLU A 241 -19.60 -17.76 69.62
C GLU A 241 -20.23 -17.00 70.78
N GLY A 242 -20.25 -15.65 70.71
CA GLY A 242 -20.92 -14.80 71.68
C GLY A 242 -22.44 -15.01 71.71
N ILE A 243 -23.07 -15.17 70.54
CA ILE A 243 -24.49 -15.49 70.39
C ILE A 243 -24.81 -16.86 71.00
N ASP A 244 -24.04 -17.89 70.66
CA ASP A 244 -24.27 -19.24 71.20
C ASP A 244 -24.08 -19.27 72.74
N ALA A 245 -23.12 -18.53 73.27
CA ALA A 245 -22.94 -18.38 74.72
C ALA A 245 -24.14 -17.68 75.38
N ALA A 246 -24.68 -16.62 74.78
CA ALA A 246 -25.84 -15.91 75.29
C ALA A 246 -27.11 -16.79 75.32
N LEU A 247 -27.35 -17.57 74.26
CA LEU A 247 -28.44 -18.55 74.21
C LEU A 247 -28.32 -19.62 75.30
N SER A 248 -27.10 -20.10 75.57
CA SER A 248 -26.86 -21.14 76.58
C SER A 248 -27.09 -20.69 78.03
N LEU A 249 -26.89 -19.40 78.34
CA LEU A 249 -27.10 -18.83 79.66
C LEU A 249 -28.59 -18.67 80.04
N GLU A 250 -29.49 -18.76 79.06
CA GLU A 250 -30.94 -18.66 79.27
C GLU A 250 -31.62 -20.04 79.38
N GLU A 251 -30.94 -21.12 78.97
CA GLU A 251 -31.38 -22.51 79.16
C GLU A 251 -31.09 -23.07 80.58
N GLU A 252 -30.26 -22.38 81.39
CA GLU A 252 -29.96 -22.69 82.82
C GLU A 252 -30.87 -21.96 83.82
#